data_AF-A0A2D9CCQ0-F1
#
_entry.id   AF-A0A2D9CCQ0-F1
#
_cell.length_a   1.000
_cell.length_b   1.000
_cell.length_c   1.000
_cell.angle_alpha   90.00
_cell.angle_beta   90.00
_cell.angle_gamma   90.00
#
_symmetry.space_group_name_H-M   'P 1'
#
loop_
_entity.id
_entity.type
_entity.pdbx_description
1 polymer ?
#
loop_
_entity_poly.entity_id
_entity_poly.type
_entity_poly.pdbx_seq_one_letter_code
_entity_poly.pdbx_strand_id
1 'polypeptide(L)' 'MPNAYRVSTLGYTNSIEVTCLGMNCVDSECEGLYDLDEDVPKWLEERLSVLMMCDPTPPTEPVEGIGRRIDEHTFWVFK' A
#
# COMPACT_ATOMS: atom_id res chain seq x y z
N MET A 1 -7.47 14.48 -7.37
CA MET A 1 -6.22 13.70 -7.26
C MET A 1 -6.57 12.40 -6.57
N PRO A 2 -6.09 11.24 -7.04
CA PRO A 2 -6.34 9.97 -6.38
C PRO A 2 -5.76 10.01 -4.95
N ASN A 3 -6.39 9.28 -4.03
CA ASN A 3 -5.85 9.12 -2.69
C ASN A 3 -4.63 8.21 -2.76
N ALA A 4 -3.58 8.53 -2.01
CA ALA A 4 -2.39 7.70 -1.91
C ALA A 4 -2.31 7.08 -0.53
N TYR A 5 -1.98 5.80 -0.45
CA TYR A 5 -1.86 5.05 0.80
C TYR A 5 -0.43 4.52 0.92
N ARG A 6 0.23 4.77 2.05
CA ARG A 6 1.47 4.08 2.41
C ARG A 6 1.09 2.74 3.02
N VAL A 7 1.64 1.66 2.50
CA VAL A 7 1.53 0.32 3.10
C VAL A 7 2.91 -0.11 3.57
N SER A 8 3.00 -0.59 4.81
CA SER A 8 4.19 -1.16 5.41
C SER A 8 3.93 -2.60 5.85
N THR A 9 4.78 -3.53 5.41
CA THR A 9 4.76 -4.95 5.86
C THR A 9 5.79 -5.23 6.96
N LEU A 10 6.64 -4.26 7.30
CA LEU A 10 7.68 -4.41 8.31
C LEU A 10 7.13 -4.19 9.72
N GLY A 11 7.50 -5.06 10.66
CA GLY A 11 7.20 -4.90 12.09
C GLY A 11 6.03 -5.75 12.61
N TYR A 12 5.35 -6.47 11.72
CA TYR A 12 4.20 -7.32 12.06
C TYR A 12 4.35 -8.70 11.41
N THR A 13 4.08 -9.76 12.17
CA THR A 13 4.28 -11.13 11.70
C THR A 13 3.23 -11.57 10.68
N ASN A 14 2.03 -10.98 10.72
CA ASN A 14 0.91 -11.34 9.84
C ASN A 14 -0.04 -10.18 9.58
N SER A 15 0.48 -8.95 9.54
CA SER A 15 -0.35 -7.75 9.41
C SER A 15 0.34 -6.72 8.53
N ILE A 16 -0.43 -5.79 7.97
CA ILE A 16 0.07 -4.63 7.23
C ILE A 16 -0.45 -3.35 7.88
N GLU A 17 0.42 -2.35 7.97
CA GLU A 17 0.03 -0.99 8.37
C GLU A 17 -0.30 -0.19 7.12
N VAL A 18 -1.49 0.41 7.08
CA VAL A 18 -1.95 1.30 6.01
C VAL A 18 -2.12 2.70 6.59
N THR A 19 -1.47 3.68 5.98
CA THR A 19 -1.59 5.10 6.33
C THR A 19 -2.04 5.88 5.10
N CYS A 20 -3.12 6.67 5.23
CA CYS A 20 -3.51 7.56 4.15
C CYS A 20 -2.54 8.75 4.05
N LEU A 21 -2.15 9.12 2.83
CA LEU A 21 -1.25 10.23 2.55
C LEU A 21 -2.02 11.39 1.92
N GLY A 22 -1.95 12.56 2.56
CA GLY A 22 -2.43 13.83 2.02
C GLY A 22 -3.60 14.45 2.78
N MET A 23 -4.22 15.47 2.18
CA MET A 23 -5.30 16.25 2.82
C MET A 23 -6.68 15.59 2.75
N ASN A 24 -6.84 14.52 1.97
CA ASN A 24 -8.11 13.81 1.77
C ASN A 24 -8.33 12.66 2.77
N CYS A 25 -7.53 12.57 3.83
CA CYS A 25 -7.57 11.46 4.78
C CYS A 25 -8.60 11.62 5.90
N VAL A 26 -9.39 12.70 5.88
CA VAL A 26 -10.44 12.94 6.88
C VAL A 26 -11.55 11.87 6.82
N ASP A 27 -11.83 11.35 5.61
CA ASP A 27 -12.78 10.26 5.36
C ASP A 27 -12.07 9.01 4.82
N SER A 28 -10.89 8.67 5.36
CA SER A 28 -10.14 7.52 4.88
C SER A 28 -10.92 6.21 5.06
N GLU A 29 -11.30 5.57 3.95
CA GLU A 29 -11.93 4.24 3.96
C GLU A 29 -10.96 3.10 4.29
N CYS A 30 -9.65 3.38 4.34
CA CYS A 30 -8.62 2.37 4.52
C CYS A 30 -7.41 2.92 5.26
N GLU A 31 -7.39 2.73 6.58
CA GLU A 31 -6.32 3.19 7.46
C GLU A 31 -6.28 2.33 8.71
N GLY A 32 -5.08 2.10 9.23
CA GLY A 32 -4.84 1.29 10.42
C GLY A 32 -4.08 0.00 10.12
N LEU A 33 -4.14 -0.92 11.07
CA LEU A 33 -3.50 -2.22 10.99
C LEU A 33 -4.52 -3.26 10.47
N TYR A 34 -4.16 -3.98 9.42
CA TYR A 34 -4.96 -5.08 8.88
C TYR A 34 -4.24 -6.40 9.12
N ASP A 35 -4.90 -7.35 9.76
CA ASP A 35 -4.43 -8.73 9.82
C ASP A 35 -4.66 -9.41 8.47
N LEU A 36 -3.63 -10.11 7.98
CA LEU A 36 -3.68 -10.81 6.69
C LEU A 36 -4.57 -12.07 6.72
N ASP A 37 -4.94 -12.55 7.93
CA ASP A 37 -5.95 -13.58 8.12
C ASP A 37 -7.39 -13.02 8.10
N GLU A 38 -7.54 -11.68 8.11
CA GLU A 38 -8.81 -10.97 8.06
C GLU A 38 -9.02 -10.27 6.70
N ASP A 39 -10.17 -9.61 6.54
CA ASP A 39 -10.53 -8.93 5.30
C ASP A 39 -9.71 -7.65 5.09
N VAL A 40 -8.64 -7.74 4.32
CA VAL A 40 -8.00 -6.59 3.67
C VAL A 40 -8.91 -6.12 2.52
N PRO A 41 -9.11 -4.80 2.31
CA PRO A 41 -9.90 -4.33 1.18
C PRO A 41 -9.36 -4.87 -0.15
N LYS A 42 -10.21 -5.56 -0.92
CA LYS A 42 -9.83 -6.23 -2.17
C LYS A 42 -9.05 -5.35 -3.16
N TRP A 43 -9.45 -4.08 -3.28
CA TRP A 43 -8.78 -3.12 -4.17
C TRP A 43 -7.32 -2.87 -3.78
N LEU A 44 -7.00 -2.96 -2.49
CA LEU A 44 -5.66 -2.79 -1.93
C LEU A 44 -4.83 -4.04 -2.15
N GLU A 45 -5.40 -5.22 -1.88
CA GLU A 45 -4.78 -6.52 -2.10
C GLU A 45 -4.36 -6.72 -3.56
N GLU A 46 -5.25 -6.42 -4.51
CA GLU A 46 -4.98 -6.54 -5.95
C GLU A 46 -3.81 -5.64 -6.38
N ARG A 47 -3.76 -4.40 -5.87
CA ARG A 47 -2.70 -3.44 -6.21
C ARG A 47 -1.37 -3.79 -5.54
N LEU A 48 -1.40 -4.22 -4.28
CA LEU A 48 -0.20 -4.68 -3.56
C LEU A 48 0.42 -5.89 -4.27
N SER A 49 -0.41 -6.84 -4.70
CA SER A 49 0.06 -8.02 -5.44
C SER A 49 0.85 -7.63 -6.69
N VAL A 50 0.39 -6.63 -7.45
CA VAL A 50 1.11 -6.10 -8.62
C VAL A 50 2.44 -5.46 -8.20
N LEU A 51 2.43 -4.61 -7.17
CA LEU A 51 3.64 -3.91 -6.73
C LEU A 51 4.69 -4.85 -6.13
N MET A 52 4.29 -5.95 -5.49
CA MET A 52 5.21 -6.96 -4.96
C MET A 52 6.02 -7.68 -6.05
N MET A 53 5.55 -7.65 -7.31
CA MET A 53 6.27 -8.19 -8.46
C MET A 53 7.34 -7.23 -9.02
N CYS A 54 7.31 -5.94 -8.63
CA CYS A 54 8.30 -4.95 -9.07
C CYS A 54 9.61 -5.08 -8.29
N ASP A 55 10.75 -4.74 -8.91
CA ASP A 55 12.05 -4.72 -8.23
C ASP A 55 12.06 -3.64 -7.13
N PRO A 56 12.41 -3.97 -5.87
CA PRO A 56 12.53 -2.99 -4.79
C PRO A 56 13.81 -2.13 -4.88
N THR A 57 14.76 -2.46 -5.75
CA THR A 57 16.07 -1.80 -5.82
C THR A 57 15.94 -0.40 -6.42
N PRO A 58 16.32 0.67 -5.70
CA PRO A 58 16.28 2.02 -6.25
C PRO A 58 17.20 2.20 -7.47
N PRO A 59 16.81 3.02 -8.46
CA PRO A 59 15.56 3.77 -8.52
C PRO A 59 14.36 2.88 -8.91
N THR A 60 13.30 2.92 -8.12
CA THR A 60 12.06 2.19 -8.45
C THR A 60 11.14 3.02 -9.33
N GLU A 61 10.36 2.39 -10.19
CA GLU A 61 9.40 3.05 -11.09
C GLU A 61 7.95 2.89 -10.62
N PRO A 62 7.08 3.88 -10.85
CA PRO A 62 5.65 3.74 -10.59
C PRO A 62 4.98 2.86 -11.65
N VAL A 63 3.96 2.10 -11.21
CA VAL A 63 3.00 1.42 -12.09
C VAL A 63 1.78 2.34 -12.24
N GLU A 64 1.51 2.78 -13.47
CA GLU A 64 0.44 3.74 -13.77
C GLU A 64 -0.92 3.24 -13.25
N GLY A 65 -1.64 4.10 -12.52
CA GLY A 65 -2.94 3.79 -11.93
C GLY A 65 -2.92 2.86 -10.72
N ILE A 66 -1.77 2.30 -10.35
CA ILE A 66 -1.63 1.32 -9.26
C ILE A 66 -0.87 1.91 -8.08
N GLY A 67 0.33 2.46 -8.30
CA GLY A 67 1.20 2.88 -7.21
C GLY A 67 2.69 2.76 -7.53
N ARG A 68 3.50 2.59 -6.50
CA ARG A 68 4.96 2.44 -6.60
C ARG A 68 5.49 1.56 -5.46
N ARG A 69 6.35 0.60 -5.78
CA ARG A 69 7.17 -0.10 -4.76
C ARG A 69 8.31 0.81 -4.35
N ILE A 70 8.44 1.10 -3.06
CA ILE A 70 9.48 2.01 -2.54
C ILE A 70 10.71 1.22 -2.14
N ASP A 71 10.50 0.10 -1.45
CA ASP A 71 11.55 -0.84 -1.04
C ASP A 71 10.95 -2.25 -0.84
N GLU A 72 11.65 -3.11 -0.11
CA GLU A 72 11.23 -4.48 0.18
C GLU A 72 9.87 -4.55 0.90
N HIS A 73 9.59 -3.61 1.79
CA HIS A 73 8.45 -3.62 2.72
C HIS A 73 7.50 -2.42 2.60
N THR A 74 7.89 -1.38 1.84
CA THR A 74 7.14 -0.13 1.73
C THR A 74 6.56 0.05 0.33
N PHE A 75 5.27 0.36 0.28
CA PHE A 75 4.52 0.59 -0.96
C PHE A 75 3.72 1.88 -0.88
N TRP A 76 3.60 2.58 -2.00
CA TRP A 76 2.60 3.62 -2.19
C TRP A 76 1.53 3.10 -3.14
N VAL A 77 0.27 3.10 -2.71
CA VAL A 77 -0.86 2.56 -3.47
C VAL A 77 -1.85 3.67 -3.79
N PHE A 78 -2.30 3.75 -5.04
CA PHE A 78 -3.24 4.76 -5.50
C PHE A 78 -4.68 4.22 -5.55
N LYS A 79 -5.63 5.04 -5.08
CA LYS A 79 -7.07 4.79 -5.17
C LYS A 79 -7.79 5.96 -5.84
#